data_AF-A0A6N3H9B5-F1
#
_entry.id   AF-A0A6N3H9B5-F1
#
_cell.length_a   1.000
_cell.length_b   1.000
_cell.length_c   1.000
_cell.angle_alpha   90.00
_cell.angle_beta   90.00
_cell.angle_gamma   90.00
#
_symmetry.space_group_name_H-M   'P 1'
#
loop_
_entity.id
_entity.type
_entity.pdbx_description
1 polymer ?
#
loop_
_entity_poly.entity_id
_entity_poly.type
_entity_poly.pdbx_seq_one_letter_code
_entity_poly.pdbx_strand_id
1 'polypeptide(L)'
;MINVMLDPLPEEWNGYKVNTSFRIGIQVFLVQYDKELNEYEKSDALIYLLFDEREHPDGDDLRQCVEWFLNGWFHDKPGSSKDNRRLVDYDIDQWRIYADFRQIYGIDLSLDEMHWWMFNGLLWNMPYKQSSFQQVIEIRRKKITSKMGKEERQAIKEAQEMYVLEQPEEKKEYTEDEKAKIDEYDQMMAEIRAKKKAEKELGLV
;
A
#
# COMPACT_ATOMS: atom_id res chain seq x y z
N MET A 1 19.48 10.94 10.68
CA MET A 1 18.81 9.96 11.55
C MET A 1 18.28 10.74 12.72
N ILE A 2 16.97 10.66 12.99
CA ILE A 2 16.29 11.48 14.01
C ILE A 2 16.10 10.62 15.26
N ASN A 3 16.44 11.16 16.42
CA ASN A 3 16.15 10.52 17.69
C ASN A 3 14.85 11.09 18.26
N VAL A 4 13.76 10.32 18.21
CA VAL A 4 12.42 10.75 18.68
C VAL A 4 12.37 11.20 20.15
N MET A 5 13.36 10.82 20.97
CA MET A 5 13.43 11.22 22.38
C MET A 5 14.15 12.55 22.61
N LEU A 6 14.98 12.99 21.66
CA LEU A 6 15.89 14.14 21.83
C LEU A 6 15.68 15.23 20.79
N ASP A 7 15.24 14.86 19.59
CA ASP A 7 15.13 15.74 18.43
C ASP A 7 13.65 15.98 18.09
N PRO A 8 13.28 17.20 17.67
CA PRO A 8 11.97 17.42 17.08
C PRO A 8 11.83 16.61 15.79
N LEU A 9 10.62 16.10 15.54
CA LEU A 9 10.28 15.48 14.26
C LEU A 9 10.21 16.57 13.16
N PRO A 10 10.58 16.25 11.91
CA PRO A 10 10.74 17.25 10.88
C PRO A 10 9.39 17.68 10.31
N GLU A 11 9.17 18.98 10.24
CA GLU A 11 7.92 19.58 9.72
C GLU A 11 8.07 20.15 8.32
N GLU A 12 9.25 19.99 7.70
CA GLU A 12 9.59 20.57 6.41
C GLU A 12 10.39 19.59 5.55
N TRP A 13 10.16 19.64 4.24
CA TRP A 13 10.92 18.92 3.23
C TRP A 13 11.48 19.92 2.21
N ASN A 14 12.81 20.01 2.09
CA ASN A 14 13.49 20.95 1.18
C ASN A 14 13.00 22.42 1.29
N GLY A 15 12.63 22.86 2.50
CA GLY A 15 12.13 24.21 2.76
C GLY A 15 10.62 24.37 2.60
N TYR A 16 9.92 23.36 2.08
CA TYR A 16 8.46 23.36 2.03
C TYR A 16 7.88 22.83 3.35
N LYS A 17 6.99 23.60 3.96
CA LYS A 17 6.30 23.20 5.20
C LYS A 17 5.22 22.16 4.92
N VAL A 18 5.34 21.01 5.55
CA VAL A 18 4.44 19.85 5.35
C VAL A 18 3.44 19.75 6.50
N ASN A 19 2.20 19.39 6.21
CA ASN A 19 1.23 19.00 7.24
C ASN A 19 1.57 17.58 7.70
N THR A 20 2.19 17.48 8.87
CA THR A 20 2.72 16.21 9.37
C THR A 20 1.76 15.44 10.26
N SER A 21 0.50 15.85 10.37
CA SER A 21 -0.51 15.13 11.16
C SER A 21 -0.64 13.68 10.69
N PHE A 22 -0.78 12.74 11.63
CA PHE A 22 -1.03 11.35 11.28
C PHE A 22 -2.33 11.14 10.50
N ARG A 23 -3.32 12.04 10.67
CA ARG A 23 -4.57 12.03 9.90
C ARG A 23 -4.29 12.30 8.41
N ILE A 24 -3.43 13.27 8.12
CA ILE A 24 -2.93 13.51 6.76
C ILE A 24 -2.15 12.31 6.25
N GLY A 25 -1.31 11.70 7.08
CA GLY A 25 -0.61 10.45 6.74
C GLY A 25 -1.52 9.32 6.29
N ILE A 26 -2.63 9.11 7.00
CA ILE A 26 -3.67 8.14 6.62
C ILE A 26 -4.31 8.52 5.29
N GLN A 27 -4.72 9.77 5.11
CA GLN A 27 -5.37 10.23 3.87
C GLN A 27 -4.44 10.11 2.66
N VAL A 28 -3.19 10.54 2.80
CA VAL A 28 -2.14 10.39 1.77
C VAL A 28 -1.98 8.92 1.41
N PHE A 29 -1.95 8.02 2.38
CA PHE A 29 -1.86 6.59 2.11
C PHE A 29 -3.09 6.06 1.36
N LEU A 30 -4.31 6.48 1.73
CA LEU A 30 -5.54 6.06 1.07
C LEU A 30 -5.60 6.53 -0.40
N VAL A 31 -5.23 7.79 -0.67
CA VAL A 31 -5.19 8.37 -2.03
C VAL A 31 -4.32 7.54 -2.99
N GLN A 32 -3.21 6.97 -2.50
CA GLN A 32 -2.31 6.16 -3.35
C GLN A 32 -3.01 4.91 -3.93
N TYR A 33 -3.96 4.34 -3.18
CA TYR A 33 -4.69 3.13 -3.54
C TYR A 33 -6.10 3.41 -4.06
N ASP A 34 -6.49 4.68 -4.15
CA ASP A 34 -7.79 5.07 -4.69
C ASP A 34 -7.83 4.79 -6.21
N LYS A 35 -8.82 3.99 -6.62
CA LYS A 35 -9.03 3.57 -8.01
C LYS A 35 -9.96 4.52 -8.76
N GLU A 36 -10.67 5.39 -8.04
CA GLU A 36 -11.55 6.39 -8.64
C GLU A 36 -10.75 7.62 -9.11
N LEU A 37 -9.53 7.79 -8.59
CA LEU A 37 -8.63 8.90 -8.94
C LEU A 37 -7.60 8.48 -9.98
N ASN A 38 -7.41 9.32 -11.00
CA ASN A 38 -6.27 9.24 -11.90
C ASN A 38 -5.02 9.88 -11.29
N GLU A 39 -3.85 9.70 -11.91
CA GLU A 39 -2.57 10.18 -11.36
C GLU A 39 -2.47 11.71 -11.19
N TYR A 40 -3.17 12.47 -12.04
CA TYR A 40 -3.25 13.93 -11.91
C TYR A 40 -4.12 14.31 -10.71
N GLU A 41 -5.30 13.68 -10.56
CA GLU A 41 -6.19 13.90 -9.41
C GLU A 41 -5.53 13.48 -8.08
N LYS A 42 -4.76 12.39 -8.09
CA LYS A 42 -3.96 11.98 -6.93
C LYS A 42 -2.91 13.03 -6.60
N SER A 43 -2.20 13.56 -7.58
CA SER A 43 -1.19 14.60 -7.37
C SER A 43 -1.82 15.86 -6.75
N ASP A 44 -2.94 16.32 -7.28
CA ASP A 44 -3.69 17.47 -6.74
C ASP A 44 -4.17 17.21 -5.31
N ALA A 45 -4.71 16.02 -5.03
CA ALA A 45 -5.13 15.63 -3.69
C ALA A 45 -3.95 15.58 -2.70
N LEU A 46 -2.79 15.05 -3.11
CA LEU A 46 -1.59 15.01 -2.30
C LEU A 46 -1.05 16.40 -1.99
N ILE A 47 -1.05 17.31 -2.98
CA ILE A 47 -0.67 18.71 -2.78
C ILE A 47 -1.59 19.36 -1.74
N TYR A 48 -2.90 19.23 -1.93
CA TYR A 48 -3.90 19.79 -1.02
C TYR A 48 -3.73 19.27 0.41
N LEU A 49 -3.56 17.95 0.58
CA LEU A 49 -3.42 17.33 1.90
C LEU A 49 -2.13 17.74 2.61
N LEU A 50 -1.00 17.76 1.92
CA LEU A 50 0.31 18.00 2.52
C LEU A 50 0.61 19.49 2.69
N PHE A 51 0.16 20.34 1.77
CA PHE A 51 0.56 21.74 1.70
C PHE A 51 -0.59 22.73 1.87
N ASP A 52 -1.85 22.32 1.68
CA ASP A 52 -3.00 23.24 1.69
C ASP A 52 -2.75 24.41 0.70
N GLU A 53 -2.89 25.67 1.10
CA GLU A 53 -2.57 26.84 0.25
C GLU A 53 -1.09 27.27 0.29
N ARG A 54 -0.19 26.49 0.92
CA ARG A 54 1.25 26.83 1.04
C ARG A 54 2.02 26.52 -0.24
N GLU A 55 3.23 27.08 -0.32
CA GLU A 55 4.21 26.71 -1.34
C GLU A 55 4.50 25.21 -1.29
N HIS A 56 4.55 24.58 -2.47
CA HIS A 56 4.67 23.13 -2.60
C HIS A 56 5.58 22.74 -3.77
N PRO A 57 6.24 21.58 -3.69
CA PRO A 57 6.92 20.99 -4.82
C PRO A 57 5.92 20.43 -5.85
N ASP A 58 6.38 20.18 -7.05
CA ASP A 58 5.64 19.52 -8.13
C ASP A 58 6.44 18.34 -8.71
N GLY A 59 5.79 17.56 -9.60
CA GLY A 59 6.44 16.48 -10.35
C GLY A 59 7.22 15.48 -9.48
N ASP A 60 8.49 15.24 -9.84
CA ASP A 60 9.35 14.29 -9.14
C ASP A 60 9.72 14.73 -7.72
N ASP A 61 9.73 16.03 -7.42
CA ASP A 61 10.00 16.55 -6.08
C ASP A 61 8.81 16.30 -5.15
N LEU A 62 7.57 16.45 -5.66
CA LEU A 62 6.38 16.04 -4.93
C LEU A 62 6.42 14.54 -4.60
N ARG A 63 6.79 13.70 -5.57
CA ARG A 63 6.91 12.25 -5.36
C ARG A 63 7.93 11.91 -4.27
N GLN A 64 9.10 12.55 -4.31
CA GLN A 64 10.14 12.36 -3.29
C GLN A 64 9.71 12.87 -1.91
N CYS A 65 8.98 13.99 -1.84
CA CYS A 65 8.41 14.49 -0.61
C CYS A 65 7.40 13.50 -0.02
N VAL A 66 6.51 12.93 -0.84
CA VAL A 66 5.54 11.92 -0.39
C VAL A 66 6.25 10.66 0.11
N GLU A 67 7.27 10.18 -0.60
CA GLU A 67 8.06 9.02 -0.18
C GLU A 67 8.79 9.28 1.15
N TRP A 68 9.40 10.45 1.30
CA TRP A 68 10.03 10.91 2.53
C TRP A 68 9.01 10.98 3.68
N PHE A 69 7.85 11.59 3.44
CA PHE A 69 6.83 11.75 4.45
C PHE A 69 6.33 10.38 4.92
N LEU A 70 6.04 9.46 3.99
CA LEU A 70 5.51 8.14 4.34
C LEU A 70 6.53 7.22 5.02
N ASN A 71 7.81 7.29 4.63
CA ASN A 71 8.81 6.28 5.00
C ASN A 71 9.97 6.79 5.87
N GLY A 72 10.11 8.11 6.04
CA GLY A 72 11.25 8.72 6.74
C GLY A 72 11.40 8.34 8.21
N TRP A 73 10.38 7.73 8.81
CA TRP A 73 10.38 7.23 10.19
C TRP A 73 11.13 5.90 10.37
N PHE A 74 11.26 5.10 9.32
CA PHE A 74 11.85 3.76 9.40
C PHE A 74 13.26 3.75 8.80
N HIS A 75 14.21 3.17 9.52
CA HIS A 75 15.62 3.14 9.13
C HIS A 75 16.21 1.73 9.08
N ASP A 76 15.41 0.68 9.29
CA ASP A 76 15.95 -0.67 9.18
C ASP A 76 16.25 -0.99 7.71
N LYS A 77 17.25 -1.83 7.52
CA LYS A 77 17.68 -2.24 6.18
C LYS A 77 16.61 -3.15 5.58
N PRO A 78 15.99 -2.77 4.44
CA PRO A 78 15.10 -3.69 3.74
C PRO A 78 15.91 -4.93 3.33
N GLY A 79 15.34 -6.11 3.53
CA GLY A 79 15.92 -7.35 2.99
C GLY A 79 15.98 -7.30 1.46
N SER A 80 16.73 -8.22 0.85
CA SER A 80 16.94 -8.26 -0.60
C SER A 80 15.66 -8.50 -1.44
N SER A 81 14.56 -8.92 -0.82
CA SER A 81 13.26 -9.07 -1.50
C SER A 81 12.37 -7.85 -1.22
N LYS A 82 12.07 -7.07 -2.27
CA LYS A 82 10.98 -6.08 -2.22
C LYS A 82 9.65 -6.83 -2.19
N ASP A 83 8.99 -6.81 -1.04
CA ASP A 83 7.62 -7.29 -0.89
C ASP A 83 6.68 -6.11 -1.14
N ASN A 84 6.20 -5.96 -2.37
CA ASN A 84 5.38 -4.82 -2.79
C ASN A 84 3.90 -4.98 -2.41
N ARG A 85 3.55 -5.99 -1.62
CA ARG A 85 2.17 -6.23 -1.21
C ARG A 85 1.67 -5.11 -0.31
N ARG A 86 0.43 -4.69 -0.53
CA ARG A 86 -0.31 -3.85 0.39
C ARG A 86 -0.64 -4.67 1.63
N LEU A 87 -0.02 -4.32 2.76
CA LEU A 87 -0.21 -5.00 4.04
C LEU A 87 -1.23 -4.31 4.93
N VAL A 88 -1.43 -3.00 4.76
CA VAL A 88 -2.33 -2.17 5.57
C VAL A 88 -3.34 -1.50 4.68
N ASP A 89 -4.58 -1.44 5.15
CA ASP A 89 -5.63 -0.58 4.63
C ASP A 89 -6.27 0.14 5.83
N TYR A 90 -6.12 1.46 5.90
CA TYR A 90 -6.56 2.21 7.08
C TYR A 90 -8.07 2.27 7.24
N ASP A 91 -8.88 2.02 6.21
CA ASP A 91 -10.34 1.94 6.32
C ASP A 91 -10.79 0.58 6.83
N ILE A 92 -10.16 -0.50 6.32
CA ILE A 92 -10.44 -1.88 6.74
C ILE A 92 -9.86 -2.15 8.14
N ASP A 93 -8.69 -1.59 8.44
CA ASP A 93 -7.93 -1.83 9.67
C ASP A 93 -8.20 -0.79 10.77
N GLN A 94 -9.09 0.19 10.54
CA GLN A 94 -9.35 1.29 11.47
C GLN A 94 -9.61 0.83 12.91
N TRP A 95 -10.48 -0.17 13.11
CA TRP A 95 -10.93 -0.55 14.45
C TRP A 95 -9.89 -1.35 15.22
N ARG A 96 -9.10 -2.18 14.53
CA ARG A 96 -7.97 -2.87 15.17
C ARG A 96 -6.89 -1.89 15.57
N ILE A 97 -6.57 -0.93 14.70
CA ILE A 97 -5.60 0.13 15.01
C ILE A 97 -6.10 0.96 16.19
N TYR A 98 -7.34 1.46 16.13
CA TYR A 98 -7.94 2.25 17.19
C TYR A 98 -7.97 1.52 18.54
N ALA A 99 -8.49 0.28 18.56
CA ALA A 99 -8.58 -0.52 19.77
C ALA A 99 -7.19 -0.84 20.34
N ASP A 100 -6.23 -1.20 19.50
CA ASP A 100 -4.87 -1.52 19.93
C ASP A 100 -4.15 -0.28 20.51
N PHE A 101 -4.26 0.90 19.88
CA PHE A 101 -3.72 2.14 20.44
C PHE A 101 -4.32 2.47 21.81
N ARG A 102 -5.64 2.33 21.94
CA ARG A 102 -6.35 2.61 23.19
C ARG A 102 -5.96 1.63 24.29
N GLN A 103 -5.85 0.35 23.97
CA GLN A 103 -5.51 -0.71 24.93
C GLN A 103 -4.03 -0.70 25.34
N ILE A 104 -3.12 -0.55 24.38
CA ILE A 104 -1.67 -0.74 24.59
C ILE A 104 -1.04 0.53 25.15
N TYR A 105 -1.41 1.69 24.60
CA TYR A 105 -0.77 2.97 24.93
C TYR A 105 -1.68 3.92 25.72
N GLY A 106 -2.98 3.62 25.83
CA GLY A 106 -3.93 4.55 26.45
C GLY A 106 -4.19 5.81 25.62
N ILE A 107 -3.92 5.75 24.31
CA ILE A 107 -4.07 6.85 23.34
C ILE A 107 -5.42 6.74 22.65
N ASP A 108 -6.21 7.81 22.63
CA ASP A 108 -7.46 7.88 21.87
C ASP A 108 -7.21 8.60 20.55
N LEU A 109 -7.00 7.84 19.48
CA LEU A 109 -6.74 8.39 18.14
C LEU A 109 -7.88 9.29 17.61
N SER A 110 -9.08 9.25 18.21
CA SER A 110 -10.15 10.18 17.82
C SER A 110 -9.94 11.60 18.36
N LEU A 111 -9.18 11.74 19.44
CA LEU A 111 -8.96 13.01 20.16
C LEU A 111 -7.51 13.49 20.09
N ASP A 112 -6.55 12.56 20.07
CA ASP A 112 -5.13 12.88 20.10
C ASP A 112 -4.65 13.47 18.77
N GLU A 113 -3.63 14.32 18.85
CA GLU A 113 -2.89 14.86 17.72
C GLU A 113 -1.43 14.40 17.79
N MET A 114 -0.89 13.92 16.68
CA MET A 114 0.52 13.51 16.63
C MET A 114 1.09 13.59 15.23
N HIS A 115 2.42 13.72 15.19
CA HIS A 115 3.19 13.60 13.96
C HIS A 115 3.07 12.18 13.37
N TRP A 116 2.94 12.09 12.06
CA TRP A 116 2.80 10.84 11.29
C TRP A 116 3.91 9.82 11.60
N TRP A 117 5.15 10.28 11.73
CA TRP A 117 6.27 9.40 12.10
C TRP A 117 6.17 8.84 13.51
N MET A 118 5.66 9.61 14.47
CA MET A 118 5.40 9.11 15.82
C MET A 118 4.29 8.05 15.80
N PHE A 119 3.21 8.32 15.06
CA PHE A 119 2.12 7.35 14.84
C PHE A 119 2.66 6.02 14.28
N ASN A 120 3.48 6.06 13.23
CA ASN A 120 4.05 4.85 12.64
C ASN A 120 5.01 4.14 13.58
N GLY A 121 5.85 4.88 14.31
CA GLY A 121 6.73 4.31 15.32
C GLY A 121 5.95 3.51 16.37
N LEU A 122 4.81 4.03 16.83
CA LEU A 122 3.94 3.34 17.78
C LEU A 122 3.19 2.16 17.16
N LEU A 123 2.60 2.35 15.96
CA LEU A 123 1.81 1.34 15.25
C LEU A 123 2.64 0.09 14.95
N TRP A 124 3.83 0.27 14.39
CA TRP A 124 4.67 -0.83 13.92
C TRP A 124 5.53 -1.49 15.01
N ASN A 125 5.55 -0.94 16.23
CA ASN A 125 6.23 -1.52 17.39
C ASN A 125 5.26 -2.03 18.47
N MET A 126 3.98 -2.20 18.15
CA MET A 126 3.03 -2.80 19.07
C MET A 126 3.42 -4.24 19.45
N PRO A 127 3.26 -4.65 20.73
CA PRO A 127 3.52 -6.02 21.14
C PRO A 127 2.58 -7.00 20.42
N TYR A 128 3.14 -7.90 19.60
CA TYR A 128 2.38 -8.85 18.76
C TYR A 128 1.23 -9.57 19.49
N LYS A 129 1.48 -10.06 20.71
CA LYS A 129 0.48 -10.81 21.50
C LYS A 129 -0.71 -9.96 21.98
N GLN A 130 -0.57 -8.64 21.98
CA GLN A 130 -1.59 -7.69 22.45
C GLN A 130 -2.21 -6.90 21.30
N SER A 131 -1.67 -7.03 20.09
CA SER A 131 -2.14 -6.27 18.94
C SER A 131 -2.84 -7.18 17.94
N SER A 132 -4.14 -6.92 17.78
CA SER A 132 -4.94 -7.54 16.73
C SER A 132 -4.47 -7.09 15.35
N PHE A 133 -4.00 -5.85 15.22
CA PHE A 133 -3.39 -5.32 14.00
C PHE A 133 -2.16 -6.12 13.60
N GLN A 134 -1.15 -6.26 14.48
CA GLN A 134 0.09 -6.97 14.17
C GLN A 134 -0.15 -8.44 13.79
N GLN A 135 -1.13 -9.09 14.41
CA GLN A 135 -1.52 -10.46 14.06
C GLN A 135 -2.08 -10.55 12.63
N VAL A 136 -2.94 -9.62 12.23
CA VAL A 136 -3.47 -9.55 10.86
C VAL A 136 -2.36 -9.28 9.85
N ILE A 137 -1.43 -8.37 10.15
CA ILE A 137 -0.27 -8.10 9.30
C ILE A 137 0.57 -9.35 9.09
N GLU A 138 0.85 -10.09 10.17
CA GLU A 138 1.63 -11.34 10.07
C GLU A 138 0.92 -12.37 9.20
N ILE A 139 -0.41 -12.53 9.34
CA ILE A 139 -1.21 -13.43 8.49
C ILE A 139 -1.09 -13.02 7.02
N ARG A 140 -1.28 -11.74 6.69
CA ARG A 140 -1.14 -11.20 5.32
C ARG A 140 0.27 -11.41 4.77
N ARG A 141 1.29 -11.23 5.61
CA ARG A 141 2.69 -11.35 5.21
C ARG A 141 3.15 -12.79 5.02
N LYS A 142 2.56 -13.75 5.75
CA LYS A 142 2.99 -15.15 5.79
C LYS A 142 3.07 -15.77 4.40
N LYS A 143 4.24 -16.32 4.04
CA LYS A 143 4.45 -16.99 2.75
C LYS A 143 4.18 -18.48 2.90
N ILE A 144 3.34 -19.02 2.02
CA ILE A 144 3.13 -20.47 1.91
C ILE A 144 4.33 -21.07 1.17
N THR A 145 4.99 -22.05 1.78
CA THR A 145 6.15 -22.72 1.17
C THR A 145 5.87 -24.20 0.93
N SER A 146 6.61 -24.79 -0.01
CA SER A 146 6.53 -26.23 -0.30
C SER A 146 6.93 -27.10 0.90
N LYS A 147 7.68 -26.56 1.87
CA LYS A 147 8.14 -27.26 3.08
C LYS A 147 7.05 -27.45 4.14
N MET A 148 5.96 -26.69 4.08
CA MET A 148 4.86 -26.75 5.05
C MET A 148 4.02 -28.03 4.90
N GLY A 149 3.33 -28.45 5.95
CA GLY A 149 2.36 -29.57 5.88
C GLY A 149 1.11 -29.21 5.07
N LYS A 150 0.34 -30.20 4.59
CA LYS A 150 -0.92 -29.92 3.85
C LYS A 150 -1.91 -29.14 4.73
N GLU A 151 -2.08 -29.56 5.97
CA GLU A 151 -2.98 -28.92 6.94
C GLU A 151 -2.52 -27.51 7.30
N GLU A 152 -1.22 -27.32 7.55
CA GLU A 152 -0.64 -26.00 7.83
C GLU A 152 -0.86 -25.03 6.66
N ARG A 153 -0.64 -25.48 5.43
CA ARG A 153 -0.90 -24.65 4.24
C ARG A 153 -2.38 -24.27 4.14
N GLN A 154 -3.28 -25.20 4.41
CA GLN A 154 -4.71 -24.95 4.35
C GLN A 154 -5.14 -23.93 5.40
N ALA A 155 -4.68 -24.09 6.65
CA ALA A 155 -4.96 -23.14 7.72
C ALA A 155 -4.46 -21.72 7.42
N ILE A 156 -3.27 -21.60 6.82
CA ILE A 156 -2.73 -20.29 6.41
C ILE A 156 -3.60 -19.67 5.31
N LYS A 157 -4.03 -20.45 4.32
CA LYS A 157 -4.90 -19.97 3.24
C LYS A 157 -6.24 -19.46 3.77
N GLU A 158 -6.90 -20.24 4.61
CA GLU A 158 -8.19 -19.87 5.20
C GLU A 158 -8.06 -18.59 6.04
N ALA A 159 -6.98 -18.46 6.82
CA ALA A 159 -6.70 -17.22 7.56
C ALA A 159 -6.43 -16.04 6.62
N GLN A 160 -5.71 -16.25 5.52
CA GLN A 160 -5.43 -15.20 4.54
C GLN A 160 -6.69 -14.76 3.78
N GLU A 161 -7.56 -15.68 3.40
CA GLU A 161 -8.83 -15.40 2.72
C GLU A 161 -9.72 -14.48 3.56
N MET A 162 -9.70 -14.62 4.90
CA MET A 162 -10.45 -13.76 5.81
C MET A 162 -9.95 -12.32 5.85
N TYR A 163 -8.64 -12.10 5.67
CA TYR A 163 -8.01 -10.80 5.88
C TYR A 163 -7.36 -10.20 4.62
N VAL A 164 -7.56 -10.83 3.46
CA VAL A 164 -6.92 -10.40 2.21
C VAL A 164 -7.35 -8.97 1.87
N LEU A 165 -6.38 -8.17 1.45
CA LEU A 165 -6.61 -6.84 0.90
C LEU A 165 -6.55 -6.90 -0.61
N GLU A 166 -7.36 -6.07 -1.27
CA GLU A 166 -7.16 -5.79 -2.68
C GLU A 166 -5.74 -5.26 -2.90
N GLN A 167 -5.02 -5.92 -3.80
CA GLN A 167 -3.66 -5.53 -4.15
C GLN A 167 -3.72 -4.51 -5.29
N PRO A 168 -2.81 -3.51 -5.31
CA PRO A 168 -2.63 -2.69 -6.50
C PRO A 168 -2.36 -3.60 -7.70
N GLU A 169 -2.87 -3.21 -8.87
CA GLU A 169 -2.57 -3.94 -10.10
C GLU A 169 -1.05 -3.93 -10.29
N GLU A 170 -0.40 -5.06 -10.03
CA GLU A 170 0.95 -5.27 -10.53
C GLU A 170 0.83 -5.22 -12.04
N LYS A 171 1.26 -4.09 -12.65
CA LYS A 171 1.69 -4.12 -14.04
C LYS A 171 2.78 -5.17 -14.08
N LYS A 172 2.41 -6.40 -14.44
CA LYS A 172 3.38 -7.46 -14.71
C LYS A 172 4.32 -6.89 -15.75
N GLU A 173 5.53 -6.56 -15.33
CA GLU A 173 6.62 -6.33 -16.26
C GLU A 173 6.93 -7.68 -16.87
N TYR A 174 6.21 -8.00 -17.94
CA TYR A 174 6.51 -9.14 -18.77
C TYR A 174 7.91 -8.93 -19.33
N THR A 175 8.74 -9.96 -19.19
CA THR A 175 9.98 -10.06 -19.96
C THR A 175 9.67 -9.96 -21.45
N GLU A 176 10.63 -9.57 -22.29
CA GLU A 176 10.38 -9.47 -23.74
C GLU A 176 9.86 -10.79 -24.33
N ASP A 177 10.36 -11.93 -23.84
CA ASP A 177 9.90 -13.26 -24.21
C ASP A 177 8.44 -13.53 -23.82
N GLU A 178 7.99 -13.03 -22.67
CA GLU A 178 6.60 -13.16 -22.24
C GLU A 178 5.68 -12.24 -23.03
N LYS A 179 6.13 -11.03 -23.38
CA LYS A 179 5.40 -10.11 -24.27
C LYS A 179 5.19 -10.73 -25.65
N ALA A 180 6.25 -11.29 -26.24
CA ALA A 180 6.17 -11.94 -27.54
C ALA A 180 5.16 -13.11 -27.55
N LYS A 181 5.11 -13.91 -26.47
CA LYS A 181 4.12 -15.00 -26.35
C LYS A 181 2.69 -14.51 -26.19
N ILE A 182 2.49 -13.40 -25.49
CA ILE A 182 1.18 -12.77 -25.36
C ILE A 182 0.72 -12.23 -26.72
N ASP A 183 1.61 -11.55 -27.45
CA ASP A 183 1.32 -11.00 -28.77
C ASP A 183 0.99 -12.11 -29.79
N GLU A 184 1.73 -13.22 -29.80
CA GLU A 184 1.44 -14.40 -30.63
C GLU A 184 0.07 -15.02 -30.30
N TYR A 185 -0.25 -15.14 -29.01
CA TYR A 185 -1.54 -15.66 -28.56
C TYR A 185 -2.70 -14.76 -28.98
N ASP A 186 -2.55 -13.45 -28.84
CA ASP A 186 -3.57 -12.47 -29.21
C ASP A 186 -3.81 -12.43 -30.72
N GLN A 187 -2.75 -12.55 -31.54
CA GLN A 187 -2.87 -12.70 -32.99
C GLN A 187 -3.63 -13.98 -33.37
N MET A 188 -3.28 -15.12 -32.76
CA MET A 188 -3.98 -16.38 -33.01
C MET A 188 -5.47 -16.29 -32.68
N MET A 189 -5.82 -15.65 -31.56
CA MET A 189 -7.20 -15.47 -31.13
C MET A 189 -7.97 -14.51 -32.05
N ALA A 190 -7.33 -13.45 -32.55
CA ALA A 190 -7.91 -12.55 -33.53
C ALA A 190 -8.22 -13.26 -34.85
N GLU A 191 -7.31 -14.11 -35.33
CA GLU A 191 -7.53 -14.92 -36.54
C GLU A 191 -8.68 -15.92 -36.36
N ILE A 192 -8.76 -16.58 -35.21
CA ILE A 192 -9.87 -17.51 -34.90
C ILE A 192 -11.20 -16.76 -34.89
N ARG A 193 -11.25 -15.57 -34.29
CA ARG A 193 -12.46 -14.72 -34.28
C ARG A 193 -12.84 -14.27 -35.69
N ALA A 194 -11.87 -13.89 -36.52
CA ALA A 194 -12.09 -13.50 -37.90
C ALA A 194 -12.62 -14.67 -38.74
N LYS A 195 -12.05 -15.87 -38.61
CA LYS A 195 -12.52 -17.09 -39.29
C LYS A 195 -13.95 -17.46 -38.87
N LYS A 196 -14.24 -17.46 -37.57
CA LYS A 196 -15.62 -17.71 -37.08
C LYS A 196 -16.62 -16.68 -37.58
N LYS A 197 -16.21 -15.41 -37.70
CA LYS A 197 -17.05 -14.36 -38.26
C LYS A 197 -17.32 -14.59 -39.76
N ALA A 198 -16.28 -14.93 -40.52
CA ALA A 198 -16.39 -15.24 -41.94
C ALA A 198 -17.24 -16.50 -42.21
N GLU A 199 -17.07 -17.56 -41.40
CA GLU A 199 -17.87 -18.80 -41.49
C GLU A 199 -19.36 -18.52 -41.21
N LYS A 200 -19.65 -17.65 -40.24
CA LYS A 200 -21.01 -17.20 -39.92
C LYS A 200 -21.62 -16.32 -41.02
N GLU A 201 -20.82 -15.47 -41.66
CA GLU A 201 -21.26 -14.62 -42.78
C GLU A 201 -21.46 -15.42 -44.09
N LEU A 202 -20.73 -16.53 -44.27
CA LEU A 202 -20.86 -17.44 -45.40
C LEU A 202 -21.95 -18.52 -45.19
N GLY A 203 -22.63 -18.54 -44.04
CA GLY A 203 -23.72 -19.48 -43.76
C GLY A 203 -23.28 -20.95 -43.64
N LEU A 204 -22.02 -21.20 -43.26
CA LEU A 204 -21.45 -22.55 -43.13
C LEU A 204 -21.60 -23.15 -41.71
N VAL A 205 -22.27 -22.43 -40.79
CA VAL A 205 -22.73 -22.91 -39.48
C VAL A 205 -24.10 -22.31 -39.17
#